data_AF-A0A183FYH1-F1
#
_entry.id   AF-A0A183FYH1-F1
#
_cell.length_a   1.000
_cell.length_b   1.000
_cell.length_c   1.000
_cell.angle_alpha   90.00
_cell.angle_beta   90.00
_cell.angle_gamma   90.00
#
_symmetry.space_group_name_H-M   'P 1'
#
loop_
_entity.id
_entity.type
_entity.pdbx_description
1 polymer ?
#
loop_
_entity_poly.entity_id
_entity_poly.type
_entity_poly.pdbx_seq_one_letter_code
_entity_poly.pdbx_strand_id
1 'polypeptide(L)'
;MASGDHVAMTMLAMAETLRQLQPPKVKMAIKCAKGALTLSLSPEMTAHVRFQLGKLYFFYTENLDLALQCLESAYDMMTRMGEYFIQPRLEALTLMCEALIHGPSSTTSSLRVLALIRSELGNAKAFPSIYAKLFLFYIVSSSHFNYPLRSH
;
A
#
# COMPACT_ATOMS: atom_id res chain seq x y z
N MET A 1 -18.27 -10.50 -13.67
CA MET A 1 -17.41 -9.30 -13.63
C MET A 1 -18.29 -8.10 -13.94
N ALA A 2 -18.27 -7.07 -13.10
CA ALA A 2 -19.02 -5.85 -13.41
C ALA A 2 -18.45 -5.24 -14.71
N SER A 3 -19.28 -4.59 -15.53
CA SER A 3 -18.80 -3.95 -16.77
C SER A 3 -17.64 -2.98 -16.51
N GLY A 4 -17.65 -2.30 -15.35
CA GLY A 4 -16.57 -1.41 -14.93
C GLY A 4 -15.25 -2.11 -14.63
N ASP A 5 -15.25 -3.39 -14.23
CA ASP A 5 -14.01 -4.11 -13.87
C ASP A 5 -13.10 -4.30 -15.08
N HIS A 6 -13.69 -4.64 -16.23
CA HIS A 6 -12.91 -4.81 -17.46
C HIS A 6 -12.29 -3.48 -17.90
N VAL A 7 -13.06 -2.40 -17.85
CA VAL A 7 -12.58 -1.05 -18.18
C VAL A 7 -11.48 -0.61 -17.21
N ALA A 8 -11.65 -0.84 -15.91
CA ALA A 8 -10.61 -0.56 -14.91
C ALA A 8 -9.32 -1.34 -15.18
N MET A 9 -9.41 -2.62 -15.53
CA MET A 9 -8.23 -3.41 -15.92
C MET A 9 -7.51 -2.82 -17.14
N THR A 10 -8.25 -2.39 -18.17
CA THR A 10 -7.65 -1.71 -19.33
C THR A 10 -7.00 -0.39 -18.94
N MET A 11 -7.61 0.38 -18.04
CA MET A 11 -7.04 1.63 -17.52
C MET A 11 -5.76 1.39 -16.70
N LEU A 12 -5.72 0.33 -15.89
CA LEU A 12 -4.51 -0.06 -15.15
C LEU A 12 -3.40 -0.54 -16.10
N ALA A 13 -3.73 -1.32 -17.13
CA ALA A 13 -2.78 -1.73 -18.14
C ALA A 13 -2.19 -0.50 -18.88
N MET A 14 -3.03 0.47 -19.23
CA MET A 14 -2.60 1.74 -19.80
C MET A 14 -1.71 2.53 -18.84
N ALA A 15 -2.05 2.57 -17.55
CA ALA A 15 -1.23 3.22 -16.54
C ALA A 15 0.17 2.60 -16.48
N GLU A 16 0.27 1.28 -16.56
CA GLU A 16 1.54 0.56 -16.57
C GLU A 16 2.34 0.87 -17.83
N THR A 17 1.72 0.87 -19.01
CA THR A 17 2.39 1.27 -20.27
C THR A 17 2.93 2.71 -20.18
N LEU A 18 2.12 3.65 -19.68
CA LEU A 18 2.50 5.06 -19.55
C LEU A 18 3.68 5.26 -18.60
N ARG A 19 3.77 4.46 -17.54
CA ARG A 19 4.87 4.47 -16.57
C ARG A 19 6.19 3.98 -17.17
N GLN A 20 6.12 3.07 -18.13
CA GLN A 20 7.28 2.47 -18.81
C GLN A 20 7.78 3.26 -20.02
N LEU A 21 7.03 4.26 -20.51
CA LEU A 21 7.47 5.12 -21.61
C LEU A 21 8.76 5.88 -21.27
N GLN A 22 9.46 6.34 -22.31
CA GLN A 22 10.67 7.16 -22.17
C GLN A 22 10.47 8.49 -22.91
N PRO A 23 10.26 9.62 -22.20
CA PRO A 23 10.22 9.76 -20.73
C PRO A 23 8.92 9.20 -20.09
N PRO A 24 8.97 8.74 -18.82
CA PRO A 24 7.80 8.21 -18.11
C PRO A 24 6.67 9.23 -17.99
N LYS A 25 5.44 8.83 -18.32
CA LYS A 25 4.24 9.67 -18.23
C LYS A 25 3.46 9.41 -16.93
N VAL A 26 4.15 9.49 -15.79
CA VAL A 26 3.62 9.16 -14.45
C VAL A 26 2.32 9.91 -14.13
N LYS A 27 2.23 11.21 -14.44
CA LYS A 27 1.00 11.99 -14.20
C LYS A 27 -0.21 11.44 -14.97
N MET A 28 0.01 10.90 -16.16
CA MET A 28 -1.06 10.25 -16.93
C MET A 28 -1.39 8.88 -16.37
N ALA A 29 -0.39 8.09 -15.96
CA ALA A 29 -0.61 6.80 -15.31
C ALA A 29 -1.47 6.94 -14.04
N ILE A 30 -1.19 7.94 -13.21
CA ILE A 30 -1.99 8.27 -12.02
C ILE A 30 -3.43 8.65 -12.42
N LYS A 31 -3.61 9.46 -13.48
CA LYS A 31 -4.95 9.81 -13.97
C LYS A 31 -5.74 8.59 -14.44
N CYS A 32 -5.10 7.63 -15.12
CA CYS A 32 -5.74 6.38 -15.53
C CYS A 32 -6.21 5.58 -14.30
N ALA A 33 -5.35 5.38 -13.31
CA ALA A 33 -5.73 4.65 -12.09
C ALA A 33 -6.82 5.39 -11.27
N LYS A 34 -6.74 6.73 -11.15
CA LYS A 34 -7.81 7.53 -10.51
C LYS A 34 -9.13 7.47 -11.26
N GLY A 35 -9.10 7.51 -12.59
CA GLY A 35 -10.30 7.40 -13.43
C GLY A 35 -10.95 6.03 -13.32
N ALA A 36 -10.18 4.96 -13.12
CA ALA A 36 -10.76 3.64 -12.87
C ALA A 36 -11.63 3.63 -11.60
N LEU A 37 -11.25 4.36 -10.55
CA LEU A 37 -12.04 4.46 -9.30
C LEU A 37 -13.37 5.23 -9.45
N THR A 38 -13.62 5.92 -10.56
CA THR A 38 -14.92 6.56 -10.81
C THR A 38 -15.93 5.62 -11.44
N LEU A 39 -15.52 4.41 -11.81
CA LEU A 39 -16.38 3.38 -12.37
C LEU A 39 -17.10 2.61 -11.25
N SER A 40 -18.20 1.94 -11.61
CA SER A 40 -18.82 0.96 -10.73
C SER A 40 -18.02 -0.34 -10.76
N LEU A 41 -17.24 -0.57 -9.70
CA LEU A 41 -16.28 -1.67 -9.58
C LEU A 41 -16.72 -2.69 -8.53
N SER A 42 -16.32 -3.94 -8.73
CA SER A 42 -16.34 -4.94 -7.67
C SER A 42 -15.42 -4.53 -6.50
N PRO A 43 -15.66 -5.05 -5.27
CA PRO A 43 -14.76 -4.83 -4.13
C PRO A 43 -13.32 -5.25 -4.43
N GLU A 44 -13.15 -6.40 -5.11
CA GLU A 44 -11.86 -6.95 -5.49
C GLU A 44 -11.13 -6.00 -6.45
N MET A 45 -11.81 -5.52 -7.49
CA MET A 45 -11.23 -4.58 -8.44
C MET A 45 -10.93 -3.23 -7.79
N THR A 46 -11.79 -2.74 -6.91
CA THR A 46 -11.57 -1.49 -6.18
C THR A 46 -10.32 -1.58 -5.31
N ALA A 47 -10.15 -2.68 -4.56
CA ALA A 47 -8.95 -2.92 -3.76
C ALA A 47 -7.70 -2.99 -4.63
N HIS A 48 -7.78 -3.67 -5.78
CA HIS A 48 -6.68 -3.77 -6.73
C HIS A 48 -6.28 -2.40 -7.31
N VAL A 49 -7.24 -1.60 -7.79
CA VAL A 49 -6.98 -0.26 -8.32
C VAL A 49 -6.38 0.64 -7.24
N ARG A 50 -6.89 0.59 -6.00
CA ARG A 50 -6.32 1.34 -4.87
C ARG A 50 -4.88 0.93 -4.57
N PHE A 51 -4.58 -0.37 -4.58
CA PHE A 51 -3.22 -0.87 -4.39
C PHE A 51 -2.27 -0.38 -5.49
N GLN A 52 -2.66 -0.48 -6.76
CA GLN A 52 -1.83 0.02 -7.87
C GLN A 52 -1.65 1.54 -7.84
N LEU A 53 -2.69 2.30 -7.50
CA LEU A 53 -2.60 3.75 -7.33
C LEU A 53 -1.66 4.13 -6.18
N GLY A 54 -1.74 3.41 -5.06
CA GLY A 54 -0.81 3.58 -3.93
C GLY A 54 0.64 3.36 -4.34
N LYS A 55 0.93 2.31 -5.12
CA LYS A 55 2.26 2.05 -5.69
C LYS A 55 2.73 3.16 -6.61
N LEU A 56 1.85 3.70 -7.46
CA LEU A 56 2.19 4.82 -8.34
C LEU A 56 2.60 6.06 -7.54
N TYR A 57 1.86 6.39 -6.48
CA TYR A 57 2.21 7.50 -5.60
C TYR A 57 3.52 7.25 -4.87
N PHE A 58 3.70 6.06 -4.30
CA PHE A 58 4.88 5.71 -3.50
C PHE A 58 6.18 5.72 -4.32
N PHE A 59 6.21 5.07 -5.48
CA PHE A 59 7.46 4.88 -6.23
C PHE A 59 7.80 6.04 -7.18
N TYR A 60 6.82 6.86 -7.57
CA TYR A 60 6.99 7.84 -8.65
C TYR A 60 6.60 9.27 -8.29
N THR A 61 6.27 9.53 -7.02
CA THR A 61 5.93 10.86 -6.55
C THR A 61 6.43 11.08 -5.13
N GLU A 62 6.42 12.33 -4.68
CA GLU A 62 6.72 12.71 -3.29
C GLU A 62 5.47 12.72 -2.40
N ASN A 63 4.30 12.30 -2.92
CA ASN A 63 3.02 12.37 -2.21
C ASN A 63 2.78 11.13 -1.36
N LEU A 64 3.60 10.93 -0.32
CA LEU A 64 3.52 9.77 0.57
C LEU A 64 2.19 9.68 1.33
N ASP A 65 1.56 10.81 1.66
CA ASP A 65 0.24 10.82 2.30
C ASP A 65 -0.84 10.18 1.41
N LEU A 66 -0.83 10.47 0.11
CA LEU A 66 -1.76 9.87 -0.85
C LEU A 66 -1.44 8.39 -1.08
N ALA A 67 -0.16 8.03 -1.08
CA ALA A 67 0.25 6.63 -1.13
C ALA A 67 -0.32 5.85 0.06
N LEU A 68 -0.12 6.35 1.28
CA LEU A 68 -0.62 5.74 2.52
C LEU A 68 -2.14 5.61 2.50
N GLN A 69 -2.89 6.66 2.16
CA GLN A 69 -4.36 6.61 2.08
C GLN A 69 -4.84 5.51 1.11
N CYS A 70 -4.20 5.39 -0.06
CA CYS A 70 -4.57 4.37 -1.04
C CYS A 70 -4.22 2.95 -0.55
N LEU A 71 -3.03 2.78 0.02
CA LEU A 71 -2.53 1.48 0.51
C LEU A 71 -3.32 0.99 1.73
N GLU A 72 -3.61 1.86 2.69
CA GLU A 72 -4.45 1.55 3.86
C GLU A 72 -5.84 1.11 3.41
N SER A 73 -6.42 1.85 2.48
CA SER A 73 -7.74 1.53 1.97
C SER A 73 -7.76 0.20 1.22
N ALA A 74 -6.70 -0.12 0.47
CA ALA A 74 -6.55 -1.41 -0.19
C ALA A 74 -6.38 -2.54 0.85
N TYR A 75 -5.54 -2.34 1.87
CA TYR A 75 -5.32 -3.27 2.97
C TYR A 75 -6.62 -3.62 3.72
N ASP A 76 -7.40 -2.60 4.09
CA ASP A 76 -8.65 -2.79 4.84
C ASP A 76 -9.67 -3.59 4.03
N MET A 77 -9.77 -3.31 2.72
CA MET A 77 -10.64 -4.08 1.83
C MET A 77 -10.18 -5.53 1.70
N MET A 78 -8.89 -5.75 1.45
CA MET A 78 -8.31 -7.09 1.33
C MET A 78 -8.42 -7.91 2.62
N THR A 79 -8.31 -7.27 3.78
CA THR A 79 -8.53 -7.91 5.07
C THR A 79 -9.95 -8.46 5.19
N ARG A 80 -10.96 -7.70 4.74
CA ARG A 80 -12.37 -8.11 4.75
C ARG A 80 -12.71 -9.21 3.74
N MET A 81 -11.94 -9.33 2.67
CA MET A 81 -12.14 -10.35 1.61
C MET A 81 -11.56 -11.73 1.96
N GLY A 82 -10.76 -11.83 3.04
CA GLY A 82 -10.31 -13.11 3.59
C GLY A 82 -8.98 -13.63 3.05
N GLU A 83 -8.76 -14.94 3.16
CA GLU A 83 -7.43 -15.56 3.07
C GLU A 83 -6.78 -15.47 1.68
N TYR A 84 -7.58 -15.46 0.61
CA TYR A 84 -7.07 -15.33 -0.76
C TYR A 84 -6.25 -14.05 -0.97
N PHE A 85 -6.51 -13.01 -0.16
CA PHE A 85 -5.84 -11.72 -0.24
C PHE A 85 -4.75 -11.50 0.82
N ILE A 86 -4.31 -12.56 1.52
CA ILE A 86 -3.23 -12.45 2.52
C ILE A 86 -1.96 -11.88 1.89
N GLN A 87 -1.44 -12.45 0.80
CA GLN A 87 -0.19 -11.95 0.23
C GLN A 87 -0.33 -10.49 -0.26
N PRO A 88 -1.34 -10.12 -1.07
CA PRO A 88 -1.53 -8.74 -1.52
C PRO A 88 -1.70 -7.73 -0.37
N ARG A 89 -2.41 -8.07 0.71
CA ARG A 89 -2.55 -7.15 1.86
C ARG A 89 -1.24 -7.01 2.64
N LEU A 90 -0.47 -8.07 2.78
CA LEU A 90 0.85 -8.01 3.42
C LEU A 90 1.84 -7.17 2.60
N GLU A 91 1.76 -7.24 1.26
CA GLU A 91 2.51 -6.35 0.37
C GLU A 91 2.10 -4.88 0.56
N ALA A 92 0.79 -4.60 0.67
CA ALA A 92 0.30 -3.26 0.97
C ALA A 92 0.80 -2.74 2.32
N LEU A 93 0.75 -3.58 3.36
CA LEU A 93 1.28 -3.25 4.69
C LEU A 93 2.78 -2.97 4.66
N THR A 94 3.54 -3.73 3.88
CA THR A 94 4.98 -3.50 3.70
C THR A 94 5.25 -2.12 3.08
N LEU A 95 4.51 -1.76 2.03
CA LEU A 95 4.65 -0.44 1.41
C LEU A 95 4.21 0.70 2.33
N MET A 96 3.20 0.47 3.19
CA MET A 96 2.82 1.45 4.23
C MET A 96 3.97 1.68 5.22
N CYS A 97 4.66 0.61 5.64
CA CYS A 97 5.83 0.71 6.51
C CYS A 97 6.95 1.52 5.84
N GLU A 98 7.27 1.21 4.58
CA GLU A 98 8.29 1.92 3.80
C GLU A 98 7.92 3.41 3.62
N ALA A 99 6.65 3.72 3.33
CA ALA A 99 6.16 5.09 3.22
C ALA A 99 6.28 5.89 4.53
N LEU A 100 6.07 5.25 5.69
CA LEU A 100 6.25 5.90 6.99
C LEU A 100 7.70 6.13 7.37
N ILE A 101 8.65 5.34 6.84
CA ILE A 101 10.09 5.59 6.99
C ILE A 101 10.50 6.84 6.22
N HIS A 102 10.00 6.98 4.99
CA HIS A 102 10.38 8.06 4.09
C HIS A 102 9.56 9.35 4.27
N GLY A 103 8.40 9.27 4.92
CA GLY A 103 7.46 10.37 5.10
C GLY A 103 7.53 11.03 6.48
N PRO A 104 6.71 12.08 6.70
CA PRO A 104 6.62 12.72 8.01
C PRO A 104 6.10 11.72 9.05
N SER A 105 6.92 11.44 10.05
CA SER A 105 6.65 10.42 11.06
C SER A 105 5.60 10.91 12.07
N SER A 106 4.31 10.77 11.72
CA SER A 106 3.23 10.93 12.70
C SER A 106 3.24 9.74 13.66
N THR A 107 3.48 10.00 14.95
CA THR A 107 3.51 8.99 16.02
C THR A 107 2.28 8.09 15.99
N THR A 108 1.09 8.67 15.77
CA THR A 108 -0.18 7.92 15.71
C THR A 108 -0.22 6.95 14.54
N SER A 109 0.23 7.36 13.36
CA SER A 109 0.29 6.50 12.16
C SER A 109 1.25 5.34 12.36
N SER A 110 2.42 5.59 12.97
CA SER A 110 3.39 4.55 13.31
C SER A 110 2.84 3.52 14.30
N LEU A 111 2.16 3.96 15.37
CA LEU A 111 1.56 3.06 16.36
C LEU A 111 0.48 2.17 15.74
N ARG A 112 -0.36 2.74 14.87
CA ARG A 112 -1.38 1.97 14.14
C ARG A 112 -0.74 0.89 13.27
N VAL A 113 0.29 1.24 12.49
CA VAL A 113 0.99 0.27 11.63
C VAL A 113 1.68 -0.83 12.46
N LEU A 114 2.26 -0.51 13.62
CA LEU A 114 2.83 -1.53 14.51
C LEU A 114 1.77 -2.52 15.03
N ALA A 115 0.57 -2.05 15.34
CA ALA A 115 -0.54 -2.91 15.72
C ALA A 115 -0.95 -3.84 14.56
N LEU A 116 -1.03 -3.32 13.33
CA LEU A 116 -1.32 -4.10 12.13
C LEU A 116 -0.27 -5.18 11.88
N ILE A 117 1.02 -4.83 11.96
CA ILE A 117 2.12 -5.80 11.80
C ILE A 117 1.98 -6.92 12.83
N ARG A 118 1.76 -6.58 14.10
CA ARG A 118 1.60 -7.57 15.16
C ARG A 118 0.45 -8.55 14.87
N SER A 119 -0.68 -8.07 14.33
CA SER A 119 -1.79 -8.95 13.95
C SER A 119 -1.49 -9.82 12.73
N GLU A 120 -0.63 -9.37 11.83
CA GLU A 120 -0.35 -10.03 10.55
C GLU A 120 0.91 -10.90 10.54
N LEU A 121 1.79 -10.80 11.55
CA LEU A 121 3.03 -11.59 11.63
C LEU A 121 2.79 -13.10 11.52
N GLY A 122 1.66 -13.61 12.02
CA GLY A 122 1.27 -15.01 11.86
C GLY A 122 1.07 -15.40 10.39
N ASN A 123 0.32 -14.58 9.65
CA ASN A 123 0.04 -14.81 8.23
C ASN A 123 1.28 -14.61 7.36
N ALA A 124 2.16 -13.67 7.75
CA ALA A 124 3.39 -13.39 7.03
C ALA A 124 4.39 -14.55 7.02
N LYS A 125 4.31 -15.51 7.96
CA LYS A 125 5.23 -16.66 8.02
C LYS A 125 5.26 -17.49 6.73
N ALA A 126 4.15 -17.53 5.99
CA ALA A 126 4.08 -18.22 4.71
C ALA A 126 4.86 -17.49 3.58
N PHE A 127 5.28 -16.24 3.80
CA PHE A 127 5.95 -15.37 2.83
C PHE A 127 7.27 -14.83 3.43
N PRO A 128 8.37 -15.60 3.40
CA PRO A 128 9.59 -15.28 4.15
C PRO A 128 10.17 -13.89 3.88
N SER A 129 10.11 -13.42 2.62
CA SER A 129 10.58 -12.09 2.24
C SER A 129 9.74 -10.97 2.86
N ILE A 130 8.41 -11.12 2.89
CA ILE A 130 7.51 -10.15 3.50
C ILE A 130 7.63 -10.20 5.03
N TYR A 131 7.68 -11.41 5.60
CA TYR A 131 7.90 -11.60 7.04
C TYR A 131 9.14 -10.87 7.52
N ALA A 132 10.28 -11.05 6.84
CA ALA A 132 11.53 -10.40 7.22
C ALA A 132 11.42 -8.87 7.24
N LYS A 133 10.79 -8.28 6.21
CA LYS A 133 10.58 -6.83 6.13
C LYS A 133 9.70 -6.30 7.26
N LEU A 134 8.54 -6.93 7.48
CA LEU A 134 7.61 -6.51 8.53
C LEU A 134 8.21 -6.69 9.92
N PHE A 135 8.91 -7.80 10.16
CA PHE A 135 9.55 -8.09 11.44
C PHE A 135 10.69 -7.10 11.75
N LEU A 136 11.53 -6.77 10.75
CA LEU A 136 12.58 -5.78 10.91
C LEU A 136 11.99 -4.40 11.27
N PHE A 137 10.98 -3.95 10.52
CA PHE A 137 10.30 -2.68 10.82
C PHE A 137 9.72 -2.68 12.24
N TYR A 138 9.04 -3.77 12.62
CA TYR A 138 8.46 -3.91 13.95
C TYR A 138 9.49 -3.76 15.07
N ILE A 139 10.65 -4.41 14.97
CA ILE A 139 11.72 -4.33 15.97
C ILE A 139 12.28 -2.90 16.05
N VAL A 140 12.65 -2.32 14.89
CA VAL A 140 13.29 -1.01 14.83
C VAL A 140 12.36 0.05 15.42
N SER A 141 11.10 0.08 14.99
CA SER A 141 10.14 1.06 15.49
C SER A 141 9.77 0.82 16.96
N SER A 142 9.61 -0.42 17.41
CA SER A 142 9.30 -0.71 18.83
C SER A 142 10.44 -0.33 19.79
N SER A 143 11.69 -0.34 19.31
CA SER A 143 12.87 0.06 20.08
C SER A 143 12.96 1.58 20.24
N HIS A 144 12.62 2.34 19.19
CA HIS A 144 12.57 3.80 19.22
C HIS A 144 11.48 4.35 20.17
N PHE A 145 10.37 3.63 20.36
CA PHE A 145 9.28 4.08 21.25
C PHE A 145 9.51 3.77 22.74
N ASN A 146 10.38 2.82 23.10
CA ASN A 146 10.70 2.50 24.50
C ASN A 146 11.83 3.33 25.09
N TYR A 147 12.58 4.08 24.27
CA TYR A 147 13.59 5.02 24.72
C TYR A 147 13.26 6.42 24.18
N PRO A 148 12.34 7.18 24.81
CA PRO A 148 12.37 8.61 24.63
C PRO A 148 13.76 9.07 25.07
N LEU A 149 14.51 9.67 24.17
CA LEU A 149 15.78 10.32 24.47
C LEU A 149 15.60 11.14 25.75
N ARG A 150 16.18 10.66 26.87
CA ARG A 150 16.38 11.48 28.05
C ARG A 150 17.36 12.55 27.61
N SER A 151 16.83 13.71 27.25
CA SER A 151 17.57 14.96 27.18
C SER A 151 18.06 15.27 28.60
N HIS A 152 19.34 15.03 28.83
CA HIS A 152 20.13 15.67 29.89
C HIS A 152 21.21 16.51 29.21
#